data_AF-A0A7S4PW68-F1
#
_entry.id   AF-A0A7S4PW68-F1
#
_cell.length_a   1.000
_cell.length_b   1.000
_cell.length_c   1.000
_cell.angle_alpha   90.00
_cell.angle_beta   90.00
_cell.angle_gamma   90.00
#
_symmetry.space_group_name_H-M   'P 1'
#
loop_
_entity.id
_entity.type
_entity.pdbx_description
1 polymer ?
#
loop_
_entity_poly.entity_id
_entity_poly.type
_entity_poly.pdbx_seq_one_letter_code
_entity_poly.pdbx_strand_id
1 'polypeptide(L)'
;DQALEETAPCNPGTGQARPKDCRVGPTPCVFSAWGDWDGCARTCGGGEKTRVRRIKHPSLHEGEPCKGSLEQVAPCNRGLCDEQRCVDCQWGAWSVWGACPKCGTQRYRQRQINRLPNDCGAKCDAR
;
A
#
# COMPACT_ATOMS: atom_id res chain seq x y z
N ASP A 1 -8.33 -4.52 -4.53
CA ASP A 1 -7.35 -3.87 -3.65
C ASP A 1 -6.34 -3.07 -4.51
N GLN A 2 -6.36 -1.75 -4.50
CA GLN A 2 -5.51 -0.93 -5.40
C GLN A 2 -4.11 -0.70 -4.80
N ALA A 3 -3.54 -1.71 -4.17
CA ALA A 3 -2.39 -1.55 -3.28
C ALA A 3 -1.09 -1.17 -4.03
N LEU A 4 -0.48 -0.07 -3.61
CA LEU A 4 0.88 0.35 -3.99
C LEU A 4 1.95 -0.17 -3.03
N GLU A 5 1.53 -0.60 -1.84
CA GLU A 5 2.37 -1.27 -0.86
C GLU A 5 1.63 -2.48 -0.29
N GLU A 6 2.35 -3.58 -0.08
CA GLU A 6 1.81 -4.75 0.61
C GLU A 6 2.81 -5.33 1.62
N THR A 7 2.25 -5.98 2.64
CA THR A 7 3.01 -6.60 3.72
C THR A 7 2.90 -8.12 3.65
N ALA A 8 3.99 -8.82 3.93
CA ALA A 8 3.99 -10.26 4.14
C ALA A 8 4.58 -10.57 5.53
N PRO A 9 4.08 -11.63 6.20
CA PRO A 9 4.66 -12.07 7.46
C PRO A 9 6.11 -12.52 7.28
N CYS A 10 6.93 -12.30 8.30
CA CYS A 10 8.24 -12.90 8.44
C CYS A 10 8.73 -12.88 9.89
N ASN A 11 9.77 -13.65 10.22
CA ASN A 11 10.26 -13.87 11.60
C ASN A 11 9.19 -14.45 12.56
N PRO A 12 9.11 -15.78 12.71
CA PRO A 12 9.94 -16.77 12.04
C PRO A 12 9.47 -17.00 10.60
N GLY A 13 10.40 -17.04 9.65
CA GLY A 13 10.13 -17.72 8.39
C GLY A 13 9.92 -19.22 8.65
N THR A 14 9.47 -19.96 7.63
CA THR A 14 9.31 -21.41 7.70
C THR A 14 10.60 -22.08 8.21
N GLY A 15 10.58 -22.62 9.44
CA GLY A 15 11.71 -23.33 10.06
C GLY A 15 12.70 -22.48 10.87
N GLN A 16 12.46 -21.19 11.13
CA GLN A 16 13.38 -20.34 11.91
C GLN A 16 12.94 -20.15 13.37
N ALA A 17 13.91 -19.99 14.28
CA ALA A 17 13.67 -19.68 15.69
C ALA A 17 13.58 -18.17 15.93
N ARG A 18 12.75 -17.76 16.90
CA ARG A 18 12.58 -16.36 17.31
C ARG A 18 13.91 -15.75 17.83
N PRO A 19 14.24 -14.50 17.46
CA PRO A 19 15.36 -13.77 18.08
C PRO A 19 15.15 -13.63 19.59
N LYS A 20 16.14 -14.07 20.39
CA LYS A 20 16.07 -14.16 21.87
C LYS A 20 16.06 -12.78 22.58
N ASP A 21 16.53 -11.73 21.91
CA ASP A 21 16.64 -10.37 22.49
C ASP A 21 15.36 -9.55 22.40
N CYS A 22 14.32 -10.05 21.73
CA CYS A 22 13.03 -9.38 21.68
C CYS A 22 12.22 -9.78 22.93
N ARG A 23 12.25 -8.96 23.99
CA ARG A 23 11.40 -9.10 25.19
C ARG A 23 10.30 -8.03 25.20
N VAL A 24 9.03 -8.45 25.14
CA VAL A 24 7.78 -7.93 25.75
C VAL A 24 6.66 -8.92 25.32
N GLY A 25 5.47 -8.93 25.93
CA GLY A 25 4.33 -9.77 25.51
C GLY A 25 3.78 -9.41 24.12
N PRO A 26 2.79 -10.17 23.58
CA PRO A 26 2.23 -9.92 22.24
C PRO A 26 1.61 -8.52 22.15
N THR A 27 2.10 -7.73 21.20
CA THR A 27 1.58 -6.39 20.90
C THR A 27 1.03 -6.40 19.48
N PRO A 28 -0.28 -6.22 19.27
CA PRO A 28 -0.85 -6.18 17.93
C PRO A 28 -0.39 -4.92 17.19
N CYS A 29 -0.35 -5.02 15.86
CA CYS A 29 -0.03 -3.88 15.02
C CYS A 29 -1.16 -2.83 15.05
N VAL A 30 -0.79 -1.56 15.08
CA VAL A 30 -1.72 -0.42 15.09
C VAL A 30 -1.37 0.52 13.95
N PHE A 31 -2.33 0.76 13.05
CA PHE A 31 -2.23 1.81 12.05
C PHE A 31 -2.40 3.20 12.68
N SER A 32 -1.77 4.22 12.10
CA SER A 32 -2.17 5.61 12.31
C SER A 32 -3.54 5.86 11.68
N ALA A 33 -4.13 7.00 12.03
CA ALA A 33 -5.20 7.55 11.20
C ALA A 33 -4.70 7.73 9.76
N TRP A 34 -5.62 7.64 8.79
CA TRP A 34 -5.36 8.10 7.44
C TRP A 34 -5.05 9.59 7.46
N GLY A 35 -4.05 10.00 6.69
CA GLY A 35 -3.91 11.38 6.28
C GLY A 35 -5.06 11.81 5.39
N ASP A 36 -5.12 13.11 5.14
CA ASP A 36 -6.05 13.68 4.17
C ASP A 36 -5.75 13.16 2.76
N TRP A 37 -6.77 13.25 1.90
CA TRP A 37 -6.55 13.03 0.48
C TRP A 37 -5.74 14.19 -0.09
N ASP A 38 -4.72 13.86 -0.86
CA ASP A 38 -4.00 14.83 -1.68
C ASP A 38 -4.92 15.44 -2.75
N GLY A 39 -4.42 16.52 -3.36
CA GLY A 39 -5.05 17.09 -4.54
C GLY A 39 -5.16 16.07 -5.68
N CYS A 40 -6.17 16.25 -6.53
CA CYS A 40 -6.32 15.38 -7.69
C CYS A 40 -5.16 15.58 -8.67
N ALA A 41 -4.56 14.50 -9.14
CA ALA A 41 -3.44 14.53 -10.09
C ALA A 41 -3.80 15.19 -11.43
N ARG A 42 -5.09 15.28 -11.76
CA ARG A 42 -5.62 15.95 -12.96
C ARG A 42 -6.81 16.82 -12.61
N THR A 43 -7.00 17.90 -13.35
CA THR A 43 -8.12 18.84 -13.17
C THR A 43 -9.35 18.47 -14.01
N CYS A 44 -9.19 17.67 -15.06
CA CYS A 44 -10.25 17.10 -15.91
C CYS A 44 -9.86 15.69 -16.40
N GLY A 45 -10.75 15.05 -17.13
CA GLY A 45 -10.53 13.80 -17.87
C GLY A 45 -10.39 12.56 -17.00
N GLY A 46 -10.70 12.68 -15.70
CA GLY A 46 -10.42 11.65 -14.71
C GLY A 46 -8.94 11.68 -14.28
N GLY A 47 -8.73 11.83 -12.99
CA GLY A 47 -7.45 11.67 -12.31
C GLY A 47 -7.59 10.87 -11.03
N GLU A 48 -6.50 10.76 -10.28
CA GLU A 48 -6.48 10.06 -9.00
C GLU A 48 -5.98 10.98 -7.89
N LYS A 49 -6.48 10.74 -6.69
CA LYS A 49 -5.99 11.34 -5.45
C LYS A 49 -5.54 10.20 -4.55
N THR A 50 -4.53 10.47 -3.74
CA THR A 50 -3.91 9.49 -2.85
C THR A 50 -4.11 9.92 -1.41
N ARG A 51 -4.23 8.96 -0.50
CA ARG A 51 -4.03 9.21 0.93
C ARG A 51 -3.17 8.12 1.52
N VAL A 52 -2.39 8.48 2.53
CA VAL A 52 -1.46 7.57 3.20
C VAL A 52 -1.75 7.46 4.69
N ARG A 53 -1.52 6.28 5.27
CA ARG A 53 -1.41 6.05 6.70
C ARG A 53 -0.10 5.35 6.98
N ARG A 54 0.34 5.33 8.23
CA ARG A 54 1.57 4.66 8.64
C ARG A 54 1.26 3.59 9.67
N ILE A 55 2.22 2.70 9.90
CA ILE A 55 2.20 1.84 11.08
C ILE A 55 2.58 2.71 12.28
N LYS A 56 1.62 2.97 13.16
CA LYS A 56 1.85 3.72 14.41
C LYS A 56 2.63 2.88 15.40
N HIS A 57 2.26 1.60 15.53
CA HIS A 57 2.99 0.61 16.30
C HIS A 57 3.07 -0.69 15.50
N PRO A 58 4.29 -1.21 15.19
CA PRO A 58 4.41 -2.50 14.54
C PRO A 58 3.94 -3.60 15.48
N SER A 59 3.44 -4.71 14.92
CA SER A 59 3.21 -5.91 15.71
C SER A 59 4.53 -6.40 16.29
N LEU A 60 4.51 -6.73 17.58
CA LEU A 60 5.62 -7.37 18.28
C LEU A 60 5.16 -8.73 18.79
N HIS A 61 6.06 -9.72 18.67
CA HIS A 61 5.82 -11.09 19.12
C HIS A 61 4.61 -11.72 18.43
N GLU A 62 3.85 -12.59 19.11
CA GLU A 62 2.64 -13.24 18.60
C GLU A 62 1.45 -12.28 18.45
N GLY A 63 1.70 -10.97 18.42
CA GLY A 63 0.70 -9.96 18.13
C GLY A 63 0.27 -9.98 16.67
N GLU A 64 -1.02 -9.73 16.45
CA GLU A 64 -1.61 -9.76 15.12
C GLU A 64 -0.95 -8.72 14.19
N PRO A 65 -0.46 -9.13 13.00
CA PRO A 65 0.15 -8.22 12.04
C PRO A 65 -0.84 -7.19 11.49
N CYS A 66 -0.34 -6.07 11.01
CA CYS A 66 -1.19 -5.10 10.31
C CYS A 66 -1.72 -5.74 9.03
N LYS A 67 -3.05 -5.81 8.92
CA LYS A 67 -3.76 -6.30 7.73
C LYS A 67 -4.39 -5.12 7.00
N GLY A 68 -3.91 -4.86 5.78
CA GLY A 68 -4.42 -3.82 4.89
C GLY A 68 -3.38 -2.78 4.47
N SER A 69 -3.73 -1.98 3.47
CA SER A 69 -2.80 -1.10 2.75
C SER A 69 -2.40 0.13 3.56
N LEU A 70 -1.16 0.63 3.40
CA LEU A 70 -0.71 1.91 3.94
C LEU A 70 -1.01 3.10 3.02
N GLU A 71 -1.41 2.81 1.78
CA GLU A 71 -1.77 3.80 0.79
C GLU A 71 -3.10 3.42 0.13
N GLN A 72 -3.93 4.42 -0.15
CA GLN A 72 -5.16 4.28 -0.89
C GLN A 72 -5.21 5.28 -2.02
N VAL A 73 -5.79 4.85 -3.13
CA VAL A 73 -6.01 5.63 -4.33
C VAL A 73 -7.52 5.74 -4.56
N ALA A 74 -7.98 6.89 -5.01
CA ALA A 74 -9.37 7.09 -5.39
C ALA A 74 -9.48 7.99 -6.63
N PRO A 75 -10.45 7.74 -7.52
CA PRO A 75 -10.68 8.58 -8.68
C PRO A 75 -11.24 9.95 -8.30
N CYS A 76 -10.86 10.99 -9.04
CA CYS A 76 -11.31 12.38 -8.89
C CYS A 76 -11.38 13.09 -10.25
N ASN A 77 -12.02 14.27 -10.29
CA ASN A 77 -12.11 15.16 -11.46
C ASN A 77 -12.49 14.47 -12.79
N ARG A 78 -13.65 13.79 -12.77
CA ARG A 78 -14.21 13.03 -13.90
C ARG A 78 -14.85 13.88 -15.01
N GLY A 79 -14.85 15.22 -14.88
CA GLY A 79 -15.35 16.08 -15.95
C GLY A 79 -14.49 15.90 -17.20
N LEU A 80 -15.09 15.74 -18.38
CA LEU A 80 -14.38 15.46 -19.63
C LEU A 80 -13.29 16.53 -19.91
N CYS A 81 -12.11 16.09 -20.36
CA CYS A 81 -11.20 16.96 -21.13
C CYS A 81 -11.55 16.81 -22.62
N ASP A 82 -11.06 17.74 -23.46
CA ASP A 82 -11.33 17.76 -24.90
C ASP A 82 -10.73 16.57 -25.71
N GLU A 83 -10.00 15.64 -25.09
CA GLU A 83 -9.26 14.58 -25.79
C GLU A 83 -9.85 13.16 -25.64
N GLN A 84 -10.28 12.61 -26.78
CA GLN A 84 -11.09 11.40 -27.00
C GLN A 84 -10.27 10.09 -27.15
N ARG A 85 -9.39 9.75 -26.20
CA ARG A 85 -8.73 8.43 -26.24
C ARG A 85 -8.66 7.79 -24.86
N CYS A 86 -9.18 6.58 -24.72
CA CYS A 86 -9.09 5.84 -23.46
C CYS A 86 -7.65 5.44 -23.15
N VAL A 87 -7.23 5.72 -21.92
CA VAL A 87 -5.93 5.41 -21.39
C VAL A 87 -6.15 4.49 -20.22
N ASP A 88 -5.72 3.24 -20.34
CA ASP A 88 -5.82 2.27 -19.25
C ASP A 88 -4.69 2.46 -18.24
N CYS A 89 -4.98 2.08 -16.99
CA CYS A 89 -4.00 2.01 -15.93
C CYS A 89 -2.86 1.06 -16.30
N GLN A 90 -1.62 1.48 -16.04
CA GLN A 90 -0.45 0.62 -16.15
C GLN A 90 0.26 0.54 -14.80
N TRP A 91 0.23 -0.65 -14.19
CA TRP A 91 1.02 -0.95 -12.99
C TRP A 91 2.52 -0.94 -13.30
N GLY A 92 3.29 -0.39 -12.38
CA GLY A 92 4.73 -0.63 -12.28
C GLY A 92 5.02 -1.98 -11.63
N ALA A 93 6.25 -2.45 -11.80
CA ALA A 93 6.70 -3.69 -11.17
C ALA A 93 6.76 -3.53 -9.64
N TRP A 94 6.43 -4.61 -8.93
CA TRP A 94 6.72 -4.71 -7.50
C TRP A 94 8.23 -4.68 -7.27
N SER A 95 8.66 -3.91 -6.27
CA SER A 95 9.99 -4.02 -5.71
C SER A 95 10.22 -5.43 -5.16
N VAL A 96 11.48 -5.80 -5.01
CA VAL A 96 11.83 -6.94 -4.17
C VAL A 96 11.31 -6.69 -2.75
N TRP A 97 11.00 -7.77 -2.04
CA TRP A 97 10.64 -7.71 -0.63
C TRP A 97 11.77 -7.13 0.20
N GLY A 98 11.46 -6.16 1.06
CA GLY A 98 12.40 -5.64 2.05
C GLY A 98 12.86 -6.72 3.03
N ALA A 99 13.98 -6.45 3.70
CA ALA A 99 14.48 -7.30 4.77
C ALA A 99 13.53 -7.31 5.97
N CYS A 100 13.53 -8.42 6.71
CA CYS A 100 12.71 -8.53 7.90
C CYS A 100 13.31 -7.72 9.05
N PRO A 101 12.53 -6.84 9.71
CA PRO A 101 13.00 -6.11 10.87
C PRO A 101 13.38 -7.07 12.01
N LYS A 102 14.46 -6.75 12.77
CA LYS A 102 15.03 -7.62 13.82
C LYS A 102 14.00 -8.15 14.83
N CYS A 103 13.05 -7.32 15.25
CA CYS A 103 11.94 -7.72 16.13
C CYS A 103 10.55 -7.54 15.48
N GLY A 104 10.49 -7.26 14.17
CA GLY A 104 9.23 -7.10 13.45
C GLY A 104 8.78 -8.42 12.83
N THR A 105 7.47 -8.64 12.78
CA THR A 105 6.86 -9.86 12.22
C THR A 105 6.43 -9.71 10.76
N GLN A 106 6.80 -8.62 10.10
CA GLN A 106 6.38 -8.32 8.73
C GLN A 106 7.50 -7.66 7.94
N ARG A 107 7.49 -7.93 6.63
CA ARG A 107 8.27 -7.23 5.61
C ARG A 107 7.30 -6.54 4.64
N TYR A 108 7.80 -5.56 3.91
CA TYR A 108 7.04 -4.74 2.98
C TYR A 108 7.67 -4.77 1.59
N ARG A 109 6.85 -4.55 0.56
CA ARG A 109 7.29 -4.22 -0.80
C ARG A 109 6.35 -3.17 -1.38
N GLN A 110 6.85 -2.43 -2.37
CA GLN A 110 6.13 -1.32 -2.99
C GLN A 110 6.17 -1.43 -4.52
N ARG A 111 5.17 -0.89 -5.20
CA ARG A 111 5.15 -0.65 -6.65
C ARG A 111 4.65 0.76 -6.90
N GLN A 112 4.71 1.19 -8.15
CA GLN A 112 4.19 2.49 -8.57
C GLN A 112 3.13 2.32 -9.65
N ILE A 113 2.34 3.36 -9.94
CA ILE A 113 1.51 3.40 -11.15
C ILE A 113 2.34 4.10 -12.23
N ASN A 114 2.71 3.35 -13.27
CA ASN A 114 3.47 3.91 -14.40
C ASN A 114 2.59 4.81 -15.28
N ARG A 115 1.28 4.56 -15.33
CA ARG A 115 0.33 5.37 -16.07
C ARG A 115 -1.04 5.36 -15.44
N LEU A 116 -1.56 6.56 -15.15
CA LEU A 116 -2.92 6.74 -14.64
C LEU A 116 -3.96 6.55 -15.74
N PRO A 117 -5.08 5.88 -15.43
CA PRO A 117 -6.19 5.79 -16.35
C PRO A 117 -6.89 7.15 -16.51
N ASN A 118 -7.54 7.37 -17.65
CA ASN A 118 -8.52 8.44 -17.80
C ASN A 118 -9.95 7.90 -17.64
N ASP A 119 -10.96 8.76 -17.75
CA ASP A 119 -12.35 8.43 -17.37
C ASP A 119 -12.93 7.22 -18.12
N CYS A 120 -12.47 6.94 -19.35
CA CYS A 120 -12.91 5.79 -20.14
C CYS A 120 -11.94 4.59 -20.16
N GLY A 121 -10.79 4.69 -19.50
CA GLY A 121 -9.81 3.61 -19.40
C GLY A 121 -10.01 2.68 -18.20
N ALA A 122 -9.46 1.47 -18.29
CA ALA A 122 -9.49 0.47 -17.22
C ALA A 122 -8.75 0.98 -15.97
N LYS A 123 -9.41 0.88 -14.80
CA LYS A 123 -8.87 1.36 -13.52
C LYS A 123 -7.76 0.46 -12.97
N CYS A 124 -6.93 1.03 -12.11
CA CYS A 124 -5.87 0.31 -11.41
C CYS A 124 -6.47 -0.62 -10.34
N ASP A 125 -6.93 -1.81 -10.71
CA ASP A 125 -7.54 -2.77 -9.77
C ASP A 125 -6.56 -3.92 -9.45
N ALA A 126 -6.60 -4.47 -8.21
CA ALA A 126 -5.96 -5.78 -7.97
C ALA A 126 -6.81 -6.84 -8.65
N ARG A 127 -6.19 -7.52 -9.60
CA ARG A 127 -6.64 -8.81 -10.06
C ARG A 127 -6.27 -9.88 -9.04
#